data_AF-A0A1X7SZ22-F1
#
_entry.id   AF-A0A1X7SZ22-F1
#
_cell.length_a   1.000
_cell.length_b   1.000
_cell.length_c   1.000
_cell.angle_alpha   90.00
_cell.angle_beta   90.00
_cell.angle_gamma   90.00
#
_symmetry.space_group_name_H-M   'P 1'
#
loop_
_entity.id
_entity.type
_entity.pdbx_description
1 polymer ?
#
loop_
_entity_poly.entity_id
_entity_poly.type
_entity_poly.pdbx_seq_one_letter_code
_entity_poly.pdbx_strand_id
1 'polypeptide(L)'
;MDGIISSLSHIKETATSNAGAINDILLLVEDLIMLHNDSSSFSPIPTSCQEIKNKQPNSPSGVYLLKTATNGTQYIYCNMEELCGSGGGWTRLAYLDMTDATQNCPSGFRLYQSGGVRACGRATSSGGSCTSVQFPSNGISYSQVCGRVTGYQYAAPDSIHHYRNDINSYYIDGVSITRGSPRQHVWTLIAAFSDTLTSSQGCPCSTGSTVSVPSLIGDNYFCESGNTGRSAALILFTSDPLWDGQGCVSIASPCCNVPGIPWFHRDYGNTTTTDYIELRVCDHGGTNSGDSPVSYYEIYIK
;
A
#
# COMPACT_ATOMS: atom_id res chain seq x y z
N MET A 1 29.31 -21.13 -30.56
CA MET A 1 29.43 -20.85 -29.12
C MET A 1 29.79 -22.10 -28.31
N ASP A 2 29.73 -23.28 -28.92
CA ASP A 2 30.02 -24.56 -28.26
C ASP A 2 31.47 -24.70 -27.77
N GLY A 3 32.43 -24.12 -28.50
CA GLY A 3 33.85 -24.14 -28.10
C GLY A 3 34.17 -23.32 -26.85
N ILE A 4 33.45 -22.22 -26.62
CA ILE A 4 33.66 -21.36 -25.44
C ILE A 4 33.02 -22.01 -24.19
N ILE A 5 31.81 -22.57 -24.34
CA ILE A 5 31.12 -23.30 -23.26
C ILE A 5 31.93 -24.53 -22.84
N SER A 6 32.45 -25.30 -23.80
CA SER A 6 33.35 -26.44 -23.54
C SER A 6 34.65 -26.01 -22.84
N SER A 7 35.20 -24.84 -23.18
CA SER A 7 36.41 -24.33 -22.54
C SER A 7 36.14 -23.87 -21.09
N LEU A 8 34.98 -23.24 -20.85
CA LEU A 8 34.57 -22.77 -19.53
C LEU A 8 34.21 -23.93 -18.58
N SER A 9 33.54 -24.98 -19.07
CA SER A 9 33.28 -26.19 -18.28
C SER A 9 34.58 -26.89 -17.88
N HIS A 10 35.58 -26.89 -18.77
CA HIS A 10 36.89 -27.46 -18.48
C HIS A 10 37.66 -26.66 -17.41
N ILE A 11 37.54 -25.33 -17.42
CA ILE A 11 38.14 -24.46 -16.39
C ILE A 11 37.50 -24.72 -15.02
N LYS A 12 36.17 -24.92 -14.97
CA LYS A 12 35.44 -25.29 -13.74
C LYS A 12 35.93 -26.61 -13.14
N GLU A 13 36.25 -27.60 -13.96
CA GLU A 13 36.74 -28.91 -13.50
C GLU A 13 38.22 -28.90 -13.09
N THR A 14 39.04 -27.98 -13.62
CA THR A 14 40.50 -28.00 -13.45
C THR A 14 41.01 -27.08 -12.32
N ALA A 15 40.15 -26.24 -11.72
CA ALA A 15 40.57 -25.19 -10.81
C ALA A 15 40.76 -25.67 -9.35
N THR A 16 42.01 -25.97 -8.95
CA THR A 16 42.37 -26.33 -7.55
C THR A 16 43.35 -25.36 -6.87
N SER A 17 43.79 -24.25 -7.49
CA SER A 17 44.96 -23.52 -6.97
C SER A 17 44.84 -22.01 -6.65
N ASN A 18 43.68 -21.34 -6.72
CA ASN A 18 43.53 -19.96 -6.20
C ASN A 18 42.05 -19.62 -5.91
N ALA A 19 41.53 -20.09 -4.78
CA ALA A 19 40.09 -20.13 -4.48
C ALA A 19 39.36 -18.77 -4.44
N GLY A 20 40.04 -17.66 -4.14
CA GLY A 20 39.41 -16.34 -4.02
C GLY A 20 39.06 -15.70 -5.36
N ALA A 21 40.07 -15.44 -6.21
CA ALA A 21 39.87 -14.79 -7.51
C ALA A 21 39.05 -15.66 -8.50
N ILE A 22 39.08 -16.98 -8.34
CA ILE A 22 38.32 -17.92 -9.18
C ILE A 22 36.83 -17.90 -8.82
N ASN A 23 36.47 -17.68 -7.55
CA ASN A 23 35.07 -17.55 -7.15
C ASN A 23 34.43 -16.28 -7.72
N ASP A 24 35.16 -15.17 -7.71
CA ASP A 24 34.70 -13.91 -8.32
C ASP A 24 34.53 -14.04 -9.84
N ILE A 25 35.45 -14.75 -10.51
CA ILE A 25 35.33 -15.06 -11.94
C ILE A 25 34.14 -16.00 -12.21
N LEU A 26 33.88 -16.99 -11.35
CA LEU A 26 32.75 -17.90 -11.49
C LEU A 26 31.41 -17.16 -11.37
N LEU A 27 31.29 -16.24 -10.42
CA LEU A 27 30.11 -15.38 -10.26
C LEU A 27 29.89 -14.49 -11.48
N LEU A 28 30.94 -13.85 -12.00
CA LEU A 28 30.85 -13.04 -13.21
C LEU A 28 30.48 -13.86 -14.45
N VAL A 29 30.92 -15.11 -14.52
CA VAL A 29 30.57 -16.04 -15.62
C VAL A 29 29.11 -16.49 -15.49
N GLU A 30 28.59 -16.74 -14.29
CA GLU A 30 27.17 -17.02 -14.06
C GLU A 30 26.27 -15.83 -14.44
N ASP A 31 26.67 -14.61 -14.08
CA ASP A 31 25.99 -13.37 -14.50
C ASP A 31 25.99 -13.19 -16.02
N LEU A 32 27.13 -13.48 -16.68
CA LEU A 32 27.25 -13.44 -18.14
C LEU A 32 26.41 -14.52 -18.83
N ILE A 33 26.30 -15.72 -18.25
CA ILE A 33 25.44 -16.79 -18.76
C ILE A 33 23.95 -16.42 -18.61
N MET A 34 23.57 -15.78 -17.50
CA MET A 34 22.21 -15.24 -17.33
C MET A 34 21.89 -14.18 -18.39
N LEU A 35 22.79 -13.20 -18.59
CA LEU A 35 22.64 -12.17 -19.62
C LEU A 35 22.59 -12.75 -21.04
N HIS A 36 23.36 -13.81 -21.31
CA HIS A 36 23.40 -14.44 -22.62
C HIS A 36 22.16 -15.28 -22.92
N ASN A 37 21.64 -16.04 -21.95
CA ASN A 37 20.38 -16.77 -22.09
C ASN A 37 19.21 -15.81 -22.37
N ASP A 38 19.24 -14.59 -21.84
CA ASP A 38 18.28 -13.52 -22.14
C ASP A 38 18.42 -12.97 -23.57
N SER A 39 19.61 -13.00 -24.15
CA SER A 39 19.90 -12.44 -25.48
C SER A 39 19.53 -13.35 -26.67
N SER A 40 19.20 -14.62 -26.41
CA SER A 40 18.88 -15.61 -27.45
C SER A 40 17.39 -15.70 -27.81
N SER A 41 16.55 -14.90 -27.17
CA SER A 41 15.13 -14.75 -27.44
C SER A 41 14.80 -13.28 -27.22
N PHE A 42 14.20 -12.60 -28.22
CA PHE A 42 13.45 -11.37 -27.96
C PHE A 42 12.30 -11.74 -27.02
N SER A 43 12.59 -11.86 -25.72
CA SER A 43 11.57 -12.04 -24.70
C SER A 43 10.71 -10.78 -24.76
N PRO A 44 9.40 -10.88 -25.05
CA PRO A 44 8.53 -9.72 -25.06
C PRO A 44 8.66 -9.02 -23.70
N ILE A 45 8.71 -7.69 -23.73
CA ILE A 45 8.78 -6.84 -22.52
C ILE A 45 7.70 -7.35 -21.55
N PRO A 46 8.05 -7.71 -20.30
CA PRO A 46 7.12 -8.32 -19.37
C PRO A 46 5.94 -7.39 -19.09
N THR A 47 4.78 -7.98 -18.89
CA THR A 47 3.54 -7.25 -18.63
C THR A 47 3.30 -7.01 -17.14
N SER A 48 3.97 -7.76 -16.26
CA SER A 48 3.83 -7.61 -14.80
C SER A 48 5.10 -8.02 -14.05
N CYS A 49 5.22 -7.58 -12.80
CA CYS A 49 6.28 -8.05 -11.90
C CYS A 49 6.17 -9.56 -11.62
N GLN A 50 4.95 -10.11 -11.62
CA GLN A 50 4.72 -11.54 -11.45
C GLN A 50 5.29 -12.34 -12.62
N GLU A 51 5.16 -11.85 -13.85
CA GLU A 51 5.77 -12.48 -15.03
C GLU A 51 7.29 -12.55 -14.91
N ILE A 52 7.92 -11.45 -14.45
CA ILE A 52 9.36 -11.41 -14.19
C ILE A 52 9.74 -12.44 -13.13
N LYS A 53 9.03 -12.45 -12.00
CA LYS A 53 9.31 -13.39 -10.90
C LYS A 53 9.15 -14.86 -11.33
N ASN A 54 8.20 -15.16 -12.21
CA ASN A 54 8.00 -16.51 -12.73
C ASN A 54 9.13 -16.95 -13.68
N LYS A 55 9.60 -16.04 -14.55
CA LYS A 55 10.68 -16.35 -15.52
C LYS A 55 12.06 -16.38 -14.86
N GLN A 56 12.30 -15.47 -13.92
CA GLN A 56 13.55 -15.33 -13.19
C GLN A 56 13.27 -15.25 -11.68
N PRO A 57 13.12 -16.41 -11.00
CA PRO A 57 12.78 -16.48 -9.58
C PRO A 57 13.75 -15.76 -8.64
N ASN A 58 15.01 -15.60 -9.05
CA ASN A 58 16.06 -14.92 -8.27
C ASN A 58 16.12 -13.40 -8.52
N SER A 59 15.18 -12.83 -9.28
CA SER A 59 15.13 -11.38 -9.52
C SER A 59 15.01 -10.61 -8.19
N PRO A 60 15.85 -9.58 -7.96
CA PRO A 60 15.76 -8.75 -6.75
C PRO A 60 14.60 -7.74 -6.82
N SER A 61 14.21 -7.16 -5.69
CA SER A 61 13.26 -6.02 -5.72
C SER A 61 13.92 -4.81 -6.40
N GLY A 62 13.16 -4.05 -7.18
CA GLY A 62 13.72 -2.95 -7.94
C GLY A 62 12.78 -2.35 -8.98
N VAL A 63 13.28 -1.41 -9.76
CA VAL A 63 12.52 -0.78 -10.86
C VAL A 63 12.74 -1.56 -12.15
N TYR A 64 11.66 -2.01 -12.76
CA TYR A 64 11.64 -2.78 -14.00
C TYR A 64 10.87 -2.06 -15.09
N LEU A 65 11.24 -2.31 -16.35
CA LEU A 65 10.49 -1.84 -17.50
C LEU A 65 9.37 -2.83 -17.81
N LEU A 66 8.12 -2.38 -17.71
CA LEU A 66 6.93 -3.18 -18.02
C LEU A 66 6.21 -2.65 -19.26
N LYS A 67 5.55 -3.54 -19.99
CA LYS A 67 4.65 -3.21 -21.10
C LYS A 67 3.29 -2.80 -20.55
N THR A 68 2.72 -1.70 -21.06
CA THR A 68 1.37 -1.25 -20.71
C THR A 68 0.31 -1.77 -21.70
N ALA A 69 -0.95 -1.75 -21.31
CA ALA A 69 -2.08 -2.12 -22.17
C ALA A 69 -2.14 -1.36 -23.51
N THR A 70 -1.64 -0.12 -23.55
CA THR A 70 -1.65 0.75 -24.74
C THR A 70 -0.45 0.53 -25.67
N ASN A 71 0.23 -0.61 -25.56
CA ASN A 71 1.49 -0.91 -26.25
C ASN A 71 2.64 0.07 -25.94
N GLY A 72 2.53 0.83 -24.85
CA GLY A 72 3.63 1.63 -24.31
C GLY A 72 4.48 0.83 -23.34
N THR A 73 5.45 1.51 -22.72
CA THR A 73 6.27 0.96 -21.64
C THR A 73 6.33 1.94 -20.46
N GLN A 74 6.51 1.41 -19.27
CA GLN A 74 6.63 2.19 -18.04
C GLN A 74 7.63 1.54 -17.09
N TYR A 75 8.43 2.37 -16.41
CA TYR A 75 9.25 1.94 -15.29
C TYR A 75 8.39 1.83 -14.03
N ILE A 76 8.31 0.63 -13.46
CA ILE A 76 7.48 0.33 -12.28
C ILE A 76 8.33 -0.41 -11.25
N TYR A 77 8.13 -0.10 -9.98
CA TYR A 77 8.78 -0.80 -8.88
C TYR A 77 8.11 -2.17 -8.65
N CYS A 78 8.91 -3.22 -8.67
CA CYS A 78 8.52 -4.58 -8.35
C CYS A 78 9.11 -5.00 -7.00
N ASN A 79 8.24 -5.45 -6.10
CA ASN A 79 8.68 -6.13 -4.88
C ASN A 79 8.78 -7.64 -5.17
N MET A 80 10.01 -8.14 -5.23
CA MET A 80 10.31 -9.54 -5.53
C MET A 80 10.49 -10.40 -4.28
N GLU A 81 10.32 -9.79 -3.10
CA GLU A 81 10.33 -10.43 -1.79
C GLU A 81 8.91 -10.76 -1.33
N GLU A 82 8.80 -11.44 -0.17
CA GLU A 82 7.51 -11.73 0.44
C GLU A 82 6.79 -10.44 0.85
N LEU A 83 5.49 -10.36 0.56
CA LEU A 83 4.62 -9.27 0.97
C LEU A 83 3.23 -9.82 1.27
N CYS A 84 2.63 -9.41 2.40
CA CYS A 84 1.33 -9.91 2.87
C CYS A 84 1.21 -11.46 2.94
N GLY A 85 2.29 -12.16 3.29
CA GLY A 85 2.31 -13.63 3.37
C GLY A 85 2.31 -14.34 2.02
N SER A 86 2.47 -13.61 0.91
CA SER A 86 2.60 -14.13 -0.45
C SER A 86 4.01 -13.83 -0.97
N GLY A 87 4.60 -14.75 -1.73
CA GLY A 87 5.93 -14.53 -2.32
C GLY A 87 5.99 -13.31 -3.25
N GLY A 88 7.16 -13.03 -3.82
CA GLY A 88 7.38 -11.88 -4.69
C GLY A 88 6.56 -11.83 -5.98
N GLY A 89 6.85 -10.80 -6.78
CA GLY A 89 6.13 -10.52 -8.03
C GLY A 89 5.08 -9.42 -7.90
N TRP A 90 5.13 -8.65 -6.82
CA TRP A 90 4.18 -7.58 -6.53
C TRP A 90 4.52 -6.32 -7.31
N THR A 91 3.52 -5.74 -7.97
CA THR A 91 3.64 -4.52 -8.76
C THR A 91 3.16 -3.31 -7.97
N ARG A 92 4.00 -2.30 -7.73
CA ARG A 92 3.61 -1.10 -6.98
C ARG A 92 2.79 -0.15 -7.85
N LEU A 93 1.53 0.11 -7.47
CA LEU A 93 0.64 1.05 -8.16
C LEU A 93 0.65 2.44 -7.55
N ALA A 94 0.79 2.52 -6.22
CA ALA A 94 0.71 3.77 -5.49
C ALA A 94 1.88 3.89 -4.53
N TYR A 95 2.45 5.09 -4.43
CA TYR A 95 3.47 5.43 -3.46
C TYR A 95 3.34 6.91 -3.10
N LEU A 96 3.40 7.21 -1.80
CA LEU A 96 3.57 8.54 -1.25
C LEU A 96 4.39 8.41 0.03
N ASP A 97 5.37 9.28 0.20
CA ASP A 97 6.14 9.47 1.42
C ASP A 97 6.38 10.97 1.62
N MET A 98 5.60 11.58 2.51
CA MET A 98 5.68 13.01 2.79
C MET A 98 6.87 13.41 3.66
N THR A 99 7.66 12.44 4.16
CA THR A 99 8.96 12.72 4.78
C THR A 99 10.00 13.14 3.74
N ASP A 100 9.83 12.68 2.49
CA ASP A 100 10.57 13.19 1.35
C ASP A 100 10.05 14.60 0.99
N ALA A 101 10.91 15.59 1.21
CA ALA A 101 10.62 16.99 0.94
C ALA A 101 10.30 17.28 -0.53
N THR A 102 10.70 16.40 -1.45
CA THR A 102 10.44 16.54 -2.90
C THR A 102 9.05 16.06 -3.30
N GLN A 103 8.39 15.25 -2.48
CA GLN A 103 7.04 14.78 -2.75
C GLN A 103 6.00 15.84 -2.40
N ASN A 104 4.94 15.89 -3.18
CA ASN A 104 3.81 16.80 -3.00
C ASN A 104 2.52 16.00 -2.86
N CYS A 105 1.51 16.61 -2.25
CA CYS A 105 0.20 15.99 -2.17
C CYS A 105 -0.38 15.72 -3.56
N PRO A 106 -1.09 14.58 -3.74
CA PRO A 106 -1.76 14.29 -4.99
C PRO A 106 -2.73 15.41 -5.39
N SER A 107 -2.99 15.56 -6.69
CA SER A 107 -3.92 16.58 -7.19
C SER A 107 -5.27 16.52 -6.47
N GLY A 108 -5.76 17.67 -6.02
CA GLY A 108 -7.00 17.80 -5.25
C GLY A 108 -6.86 17.67 -3.74
N PHE A 109 -5.75 17.09 -3.24
CA PHE A 109 -5.48 17.03 -1.81
C PHE A 109 -4.87 18.33 -1.31
N ARG A 110 -5.14 18.66 -0.04
CA ARG A 110 -4.53 19.81 0.64
C ARG A 110 -3.38 19.36 1.53
N LEU A 111 -2.33 20.18 1.59
CA LEU A 111 -1.21 19.97 2.49
C LEU A 111 -1.57 20.39 3.92
N TYR A 112 -1.33 19.49 4.86
CA TYR A 112 -1.19 19.78 6.27
C TYR A 112 0.28 19.81 6.62
N GLN A 113 0.69 20.84 7.36
CA GLN A 113 2.07 20.96 7.82
C GLN A 113 2.08 21.58 9.22
N SER A 114 2.41 20.76 10.22
CA SER A 114 2.50 21.16 11.63
C SER A 114 3.37 20.16 12.39
N GLY A 115 4.01 20.58 13.48
CA GLY A 115 4.79 19.67 14.33
C GLY A 115 5.95 18.94 13.63
N GLY A 116 6.48 19.50 12.54
CA GLY A 116 7.50 18.85 11.71
C GLY A 116 6.97 17.77 10.75
N VAL A 117 5.65 17.52 10.75
CA VAL A 117 4.98 16.53 9.91
C VAL A 117 4.35 17.20 8.70
N ARG A 118 4.38 16.51 7.55
CA ARG A 118 3.63 16.85 6.33
C ARG A 118 2.67 15.70 6.02
N ALA A 119 1.43 16.04 5.68
CA ALA A 119 0.40 15.05 5.32
C ALA A 119 -0.63 15.64 4.34
N CYS A 120 -1.37 14.79 3.66
CA CYS A 120 -2.29 15.15 2.58
C CYS A 120 -3.72 14.79 2.96
N GLY A 121 -4.56 15.79 3.18
CA GLY A 121 -5.97 15.60 3.53
C GLY A 121 -6.91 16.10 2.45
N ARG A 122 -8.19 16.15 2.78
CA ARG A 122 -9.26 16.49 1.81
C ARG A 122 -9.17 17.92 1.31
N ALA A 123 -9.66 18.16 0.10
CA ALA A 123 -9.95 19.50 -0.37
C ALA A 123 -10.87 20.24 0.63
N THR A 124 -10.66 21.55 0.81
CA THR A 124 -11.45 22.36 1.73
C THR A 124 -12.95 22.25 1.43
N SER A 125 -13.71 21.92 2.47
CA SER A 125 -15.16 21.74 2.40
C SER A 125 -15.83 22.25 3.67
N SER A 126 -17.04 22.79 3.53
CA SER A 126 -17.90 23.23 4.64
C SER A 126 -18.79 22.12 5.21
N GLY A 127 -18.75 20.92 4.64
CA GLY A 127 -19.48 19.74 5.12
C GLY A 127 -18.85 18.44 4.59
N GLY A 128 -19.51 17.32 4.84
CA GLY A 128 -18.96 16.00 4.52
C GLY A 128 -18.61 15.81 3.05
N SER A 129 -17.44 15.22 2.82
CA SER A 129 -16.87 15.03 1.49
C SER A 129 -15.80 13.94 1.50
N CYS A 130 -15.45 13.48 0.30
CA CYS A 130 -14.25 12.69 0.06
C CYS A 130 -13.38 13.37 -0.99
N THR A 131 -12.06 13.29 -0.83
CA THR A 131 -11.09 13.62 -1.88
C THR A 131 -10.37 12.34 -2.28
N SER A 132 -10.22 12.09 -3.58
CA SER A 132 -9.67 10.83 -4.07
C SER A 132 -8.60 10.99 -5.13
N VAL A 133 -7.76 9.97 -5.22
CA VAL A 133 -6.76 9.78 -6.27
C VAL A 133 -6.88 8.34 -6.79
N GLN A 134 -6.80 8.19 -8.11
CA GLN A 134 -6.88 6.90 -8.78
C GLN A 134 -5.51 6.50 -9.33
N PHE A 135 -5.18 5.22 -9.18
CA PHE A 135 -3.95 4.59 -9.62
C PHE A 135 -4.32 3.52 -10.66
N PRO A 136 -4.09 3.79 -11.96
CA PRO A 136 -4.44 2.83 -13.00
C PRO A 136 -3.56 1.58 -12.90
N SER A 137 -4.15 0.41 -13.09
CA SER A 137 -3.42 -0.86 -13.21
C SER A 137 -2.61 -0.95 -14.51
N ASN A 138 -2.90 -0.08 -15.48
CA ASN A 138 -2.36 -0.10 -16.84
C ASN A 138 -2.55 -1.44 -17.57
N GLY A 139 -3.63 -2.14 -17.25
CA GLY A 139 -4.02 -3.44 -17.82
C GLY A 139 -3.35 -4.65 -17.17
N ILE A 140 -2.60 -4.44 -16.09
CA ILE A 140 -2.09 -5.54 -15.28
C ILE A 140 -3.27 -6.20 -14.59
N SER A 141 -3.46 -7.49 -14.90
CA SER A 141 -4.47 -8.33 -14.26
C SER A 141 -3.96 -8.75 -12.88
N TYR A 142 -4.78 -8.60 -11.85
CA TYR A 142 -4.45 -8.95 -10.47
C TYR A 142 -5.62 -9.59 -9.74
N SER A 143 -5.34 -10.40 -8.73
CA SER A 143 -6.32 -10.94 -7.77
C SER A 143 -5.97 -10.65 -6.32
N GLN A 144 -4.78 -10.10 -6.05
CA GLN A 144 -4.37 -9.70 -4.70
C GLN A 144 -4.04 -8.20 -4.66
N VAL A 145 -4.41 -7.55 -3.55
CA VAL A 145 -4.00 -6.18 -3.22
C VAL A 145 -3.36 -6.19 -1.84
N CYS A 146 -2.15 -5.66 -1.74
CA CYS A 146 -1.44 -5.54 -0.48
C CYS A 146 -0.92 -4.11 -0.34
N GLY A 147 -1.04 -3.52 0.84
CA GLY A 147 -0.55 -2.17 1.06
C GLY A 147 -0.57 -1.75 2.51
N ARG A 148 -0.02 -0.57 2.76
CA ARG A 148 -0.11 0.10 4.06
C ARG A 148 -0.32 1.59 3.85
N VAL A 149 -1.02 2.21 4.79
CA VAL A 149 -1.29 3.65 4.78
C VAL A 149 -1.05 4.15 6.19
N THR A 150 -0.31 5.24 6.32
CA THR A 150 -0.13 5.94 7.59
C THR A 150 -0.65 7.36 7.43
N GLY A 151 -1.42 7.79 8.41
CA GLY A 151 -1.97 9.13 8.45
C GLY A 151 -1.92 9.73 9.83
N TYR A 152 -2.65 10.82 10.01
CA TYR A 152 -2.78 11.50 11.28
C TYR A 152 -4.23 11.91 11.50
N GLN A 153 -4.62 12.00 12.76
CA GLN A 153 -5.88 12.59 13.13
C GLN A 153 -5.76 14.12 13.07
N TYR A 154 -6.71 14.77 12.39
CA TYR A 154 -6.92 16.21 12.51
C TYR A 154 -8.27 16.48 13.16
N ALA A 155 -8.26 17.28 14.24
CA ALA A 155 -9.46 17.61 14.99
C ALA A 155 -10.23 16.38 15.47
N ALA A 156 -11.51 16.24 15.10
CA ALA A 156 -12.41 15.24 15.65
C ALA A 156 -13.10 14.39 14.57
N PRO A 157 -12.41 13.40 13.98
CA PRO A 157 -13.04 12.34 13.19
C PRO A 157 -14.02 11.51 14.02
N ASP A 158 -15.14 11.12 13.45
CA ASP A 158 -16.25 10.42 14.11
C ASP A 158 -16.35 8.92 13.76
N SER A 159 -15.27 8.30 13.29
CA SER A 159 -15.22 6.88 12.95
C SER A 159 -16.20 6.50 11.83
N ILE A 160 -17.25 5.70 12.11
CA ILE A 160 -18.19 5.16 11.12
C ILE A 160 -19.53 5.89 11.15
N HIS A 161 -20.08 6.20 9.96
CA HIS A 161 -21.41 6.79 9.80
C HIS A 161 -22.48 5.76 9.44
N HIS A 162 -23.07 5.11 10.45
CA HIS A 162 -24.00 3.99 10.27
C HIS A 162 -25.25 4.28 9.40
N TYR A 163 -25.66 5.54 9.30
CA TYR A 163 -26.80 5.93 8.46
C TYR A 163 -26.45 6.03 6.97
N ARG A 164 -25.18 5.84 6.59
CA ARG A 164 -24.68 5.96 5.22
C ARG A 164 -24.02 4.66 4.78
N ASN A 165 -24.81 3.77 4.21
CA ASN A 165 -24.30 2.51 3.63
C ASN A 165 -24.13 2.62 2.11
N ASP A 166 -23.38 3.63 1.65
CA ASP A 166 -23.10 3.86 0.24
C ASP A 166 -21.59 4.07 0.05
N ILE A 167 -20.96 3.18 -0.70
CA ILE A 167 -19.54 3.22 -1.02
C ILE A 167 -19.14 4.51 -1.75
N ASN A 168 -20.08 5.20 -2.40
CA ASN A 168 -19.80 6.46 -3.08
C ASN A 168 -19.86 7.67 -2.13
N SER A 169 -20.41 7.51 -0.94
CA SER A 169 -20.52 8.56 0.09
C SER A 169 -19.29 8.63 1.00
N TYR A 170 -19.29 9.58 1.93
CA TYR A 170 -18.38 9.66 3.08
C TYR A 170 -18.91 8.78 4.23
N TYR A 171 -18.94 7.47 4.01
CA TYR A 171 -19.50 6.52 4.99
C TYR A 171 -18.61 6.31 6.22
N ILE A 172 -17.39 6.86 6.21
CA ILE A 172 -16.40 6.84 7.28
C ILE A 172 -15.67 8.18 7.33
N ASP A 173 -15.09 8.47 8.50
CA ASP A 173 -14.01 9.42 8.65
C ASP A 173 -12.69 8.63 8.65
N GLY A 174 -11.80 8.93 7.70
CA GLY A 174 -10.59 8.13 7.45
C GLY A 174 -10.33 7.91 5.96
N VAL A 175 -9.74 6.75 5.64
CA VAL A 175 -9.35 6.35 4.29
C VAL A 175 -10.20 5.17 3.80
N SER A 176 -10.73 5.28 2.58
CA SER A 176 -11.41 4.21 1.85
C SER A 176 -10.58 3.83 0.64
N ILE A 177 -10.09 2.59 0.60
CA ILE A 177 -9.43 1.99 -0.56
C ILE A 177 -10.46 1.20 -1.34
N THR A 178 -10.62 1.54 -2.62
CA THR A 178 -11.62 0.93 -3.50
C THR A 178 -11.04 0.62 -4.86
N ARG A 179 -11.80 -0.12 -5.69
CA ARG A 179 -11.41 -0.42 -7.07
C ARG A 179 -12.57 -0.32 -8.04
N GLY A 180 -12.24 0.01 -9.29
CA GLY A 180 -13.14 -0.13 -10.43
C GLY A 180 -14.33 0.84 -10.45
N SER A 181 -15.11 0.73 -11.53
CA SER A 181 -16.36 1.47 -11.73
C SER A 181 -17.41 0.51 -12.32
N PRO A 182 -18.46 0.13 -11.58
CA PRO A 182 -18.86 0.64 -10.26
C PRO A 182 -17.85 0.33 -9.17
N ARG A 183 -17.78 1.24 -8.18
CA ARG A 183 -16.82 1.18 -7.08
C ARG A 183 -17.04 -0.06 -6.23
N GLN A 184 -15.96 -0.79 -5.95
CA GLN A 184 -15.92 -1.97 -5.10
C GLN A 184 -14.96 -1.78 -3.93
N HIS A 185 -15.29 -2.35 -2.77
CA HIS A 185 -14.49 -2.23 -1.56
C HIS A 185 -13.21 -3.07 -1.61
N VAL A 186 -12.09 -2.50 -1.16
CA VAL A 186 -10.82 -3.20 -0.95
C VAL A 186 -10.49 -3.23 0.55
N TRP A 187 -10.36 -2.05 1.16
CA TRP A 187 -10.03 -1.90 2.58
C TRP A 187 -10.52 -0.55 3.12
N THR A 188 -10.78 -0.47 4.42
CA THR A 188 -11.09 0.80 5.11
C THR A 188 -10.10 1.05 6.24
N LEU A 189 -9.56 2.27 6.36
CA LEU A 189 -8.79 2.70 7.52
C LEU A 189 -9.57 3.80 8.24
N ILE A 190 -10.12 3.48 9.41
CA ILE A 190 -11.05 4.32 10.15
C ILE A 190 -10.26 5.20 11.12
N ALA A 191 -10.51 6.50 11.10
CA ALA A 191 -10.04 7.42 12.13
C ALA A 191 -11.15 7.64 13.16
N ALA A 192 -10.91 7.19 14.39
CA ALA A 192 -11.80 7.45 15.51
C ALA A 192 -11.47 8.78 16.19
N PHE A 193 -12.41 9.29 17.00
CA PHE A 193 -12.24 10.53 17.73
C PHE A 193 -11.26 10.39 18.89
N SER A 194 -11.37 9.25 19.59
CA SER A 194 -10.59 8.90 20.77
C SER A 194 -10.44 7.40 20.88
N ASP A 195 -9.26 6.95 21.28
CA ASP A 195 -8.97 5.55 21.56
C ASP A 195 -9.54 5.07 22.92
N THR A 196 -10.12 5.99 23.71
CA THR A 196 -10.79 5.72 24.99
C THR A 196 -12.30 5.53 24.90
N LEU A 197 -12.87 5.64 23.69
CA LEU A 197 -14.29 5.48 23.44
C LEU A 197 -14.63 4.07 22.95
N THR A 198 -15.72 3.53 23.49
CA THR A 198 -16.29 2.22 23.12
C THR A 198 -17.69 2.34 22.51
N SER A 199 -18.17 3.56 22.29
CA SER A 199 -19.47 3.83 21.68
C SER A 199 -19.28 4.68 20.43
N SER A 200 -20.28 5.50 20.06
CA SER A 200 -20.18 6.44 18.93
C SER A 200 -18.82 7.14 18.89
N GLN A 201 -18.25 7.29 17.69
CA GLN A 201 -16.95 7.93 17.43
C GLN A 201 -15.72 7.12 17.88
N GLY A 202 -15.90 5.96 18.53
CA GLY A 202 -14.82 5.04 18.87
C GLY A 202 -14.50 4.03 17.77
N CYS A 203 -13.50 3.18 18.03
CA CYS A 203 -13.15 2.10 17.13
C CYS A 203 -14.02 0.85 17.32
N PRO A 204 -14.43 0.16 16.25
CA PRO A 204 -15.17 -1.10 16.36
C PRO A 204 -14.38 -2.24 17.02
N CYS A 205 -13.05 -2.23 16.85
CA CYS A 205 -12.15 -3.23 17.42
C CYS A 205 -11.83 -3.01 18.91
N SER A 206 -12.20 -1.87 19.51
CA SER A 206 -11.91 -1.62 20.92
C SER A 206 -12.64 -2.61 21.84
N THR A 207 -12.01 -2.95 22.97
CA THR A 207 -12.58 -3.86 23.97
C THR A 207 -13.89 -3.30 24.50
N GLY A 208 -14.98 -4.07 24.36
CA GLY A 208 -16.32 -3.64 24.79
C GLY A 208 -16.98 -2.63 23.85
N SER A 209 -16.49 -2.48 22.61
CA SER A 209 -17.07 -1.57 21.63
C SER A 209 -18.50 -1.98 21.24
N THR A 210 -19.38 -0.99 21.11
CA THR A 210 -20.75 -1.14 20.59
C THR A 210 -20.89 -0.60 19.16
N VAL A 211 -19.79 -0.17 18.54
CA VAL A 211 -19.79 0.37 17.17
C VAL A 211 -19.97 -0.76 16.17
N SER A 212 -21.00 -0.68 15.33
CA SER A 212 -21.29 -1.71 14.32
C SER A 212 -20.60 -1.43 12.99
N VAL A 213 -19.93 -2.43 12.43
CA VAL A 213 -19.29 -2.29 11.12
C VAL A 213 -20.31 -2.57 10.01
N PRO A 214 -20.52 -1.65 9.04
CA PRO A 214 -21.39 -1.88 7.90
C PRO A 214 -20.94 -3.10 7.09
N SER A 215 -21.90 -3.84 6.54
CA SER A 215 -21.63 -5.03 5.72
C SER A 215 -20.76 -4.74 4.49
N LEU A 216 -20.80 -3.50 3.99
CA LEU A 216 -19.93 -3.01 2.91
C LEU A 216 -18.43 -3.13 3.25
N ILE A 217 -18.06 -2.93 4.52
CA ILE A 217 -16.68 -3.00 5.00
C ILE A 217 -16.33 -4.43 5.41
N GLY A 218 -17.26 -5.09 6.12
CA GLY A 218 -17.01 -6.41 6.72
C GLY A 218 -15.80 -6.39 7.64
N ASP A 219 -14.93 -7.40 7.53
CA ASP A 219 -13.72 -7.53 8.35
C ASP A 219 -12.48 -6.84 7.76
N ASN A 220 -12.62 -6.16 6.61
CA ASN A 220 -11.51 -5.59 5.86
C ASN A 220 -11.26 -4.13 6.28
N TYR A 221 -10.92 -3.93 7.56
CA TYR A 221 -10.63 -2.61 8.09
C TYR A 221 -9.54 -2.59 9.15
N PHE A 222 -8.91 -1.42 9.29
CA PHE A 222 -8.18 -1.02 10.48
C PHE A 222 -8.89 0.19 11.12
N CYS A 223 -8.71 0.38 12.42
CA CYS A 223 -9.23 1.57 13.11
C CYS A 223 -8.24 2.03 14.16
N GLU A 224 -8.04 3.33 14.26
CA GLU A 224 -7.15 3.95 15.23
C GLU A 224 -7.57 5.38 15.53
N SER A 225 -7.06 5.94 16.63
CA SER A 225 -7.22 7.35 17.00
C SER A 225 -5.91 7.84 17.59
N GLY A 226 -5.41 8.98 17.11
CA GLY A 226 -4.20 9.62 17.64
C GLY A 226 -4.48 10.49 18.88
N ASN A 227 -5.74 10.58 19.30
CA ASN A 227 -6.17 11.31 20.49
C ASN A 227 -6.52 10.35 21.64
N THR A 228 -5.74 10.42 22.72
CA THR A 228 -6.01 9.65 23.95
C THR A 228 -6.97 10.35 24.92
N GLY A 229 -7.35 11.59 24.62
CA GLY A 229 -8.31 12.38 25.39
C GLY A 229 -9.73 12.34 24.82
N ARG A 230 -10.66 12.99 25.52
CA ARG A 230 -12.07 13.16 25.08
C ARG A 230 -12.40 14.57 24.61
N SER A 231 -11.39 15.40 24.41
CA SER A 231 -11.56 16.79 23.97
C SER A 231 -11.09 16.92 22.54
N ALA A 232 -11.89 17.63 21.73
CA ALA A 232 -11.49 18.01 20.39
C ALA A 232 -10.49 19.18 20.47
N ALA A 233 -9.46 19.14 19.63
CA ALA A 233 -8.53 20.24 19.44
C ALA A 233 -8.28 20.42 17.95
N LEU A 234 -8.33 21.66 17.44
CA LEU A 234 -8.16 21.97 16.01
C LEU A 234 -6.68 21.90 15.57
N ILE A 235 -6.04 20.77 15.86
CA ILE A 235 -4.64 20.49 15.62
C ILE A 235 -4.49 19.17 14.86
N LEU A 236 -3.31 18.99 14.27
CA LEU A 236 -2.85 17.70 13.77
C LEU A 236 -2.20 16.95 14.94
N PHE A 237 -2.72 15.79 15.31
CA PHE A 237 -2.15 14.95 16.36
C PHE A 237 -0.97 14.19 15.79
N THR A 238 0.25 14.73 15.94
CA THR A 238 1.47 14.19 15.30
C THR A 238 2.25 13.20 16.15
N SER A 239 1.90 13.04 17.44
CA SER A 239 2.61 12.15 18.37
C SER A 239 2.27 10.68 18.18
N ASP A 240 1.12 10.40 17.56
CA ASP A 240 0.55 9.06 17.43
C ASP A 240 -0.04 8.92 16.02
N PRO A 241 0.74 8.43 15.05
CA PRO A 241 0.28 8.21 13.68
C PRO A 241 -0.84 7.18 13.63
N LEU A 242 -1.79 7.38 12.71
CA LEU A 242 -2.88 6.43 12.51
C LEU A 242 -2.44 5.27 11.62
N TRP A 243 -2.94 4.09 12.00
CA TRP A 243 -2.88 2.80 11.29
C TRP A 243 -1.47 2.22 11.16
N ASP A 244 -0.58 2.57 12.08
CA ASP A 244 0.78 2.03 12.15
C ASP A 244 0.90 0.80 13.07
N GLY A 245 -0.17 0.49 13.83
CA GLY A 245 -0.23 -0.63 14.76
C GLY A 245 0.48 -0.37 16.08
N GLN A 246 0.73 0.90 16.44
CA GLN A 246 1.44 1.31 17.65
C GLN A 246 0.62 2.36 18.41
N GLY A 247 1.04 2.72 19.62
CA GLY A 247 0.42 3.84 20.34
C GLY A 247 -0.95 3.59 20.99
N CYS A 248 -1.68 2.52 20.62
CA CYS A 248 -2.97 2.21 21.23
C CYS A 248 -2.94 2.05 22.76
N VAL A 249 -3.86 2.71 23.47
CA VAL A 249 -4.12 2.46 24.90
C VAL A 249 -4.76 1.09 25.15
N SER A 250 -4.84 0.67 26.42
CA SER A 250 -5.30 -0.67 26.83
C SER A 250 -6.62 -1.11 26.18
N ILE A 251 -7.64 -0.25 26.10
CA ILE A 251 -8.93 -0.63 25.50
C ILE A 251 -8.88 -0.70 23.97
N ALA A 252 -8.02 0.09 23.33
CA ALA A 252 -7.79 0.09 21.89
C ALA A 252 -6.72 -0.93 21.45
N SER A 253 -6.06 -1.60 22.40
CA SER A 253 -5.02 -2.59 22.12
C SER A 253 -5.42 -3.67 21.10
N PRO A 254 -6.68 -4.15 20.99
CA PRO A 254 -7.03 -5.10 19.94
C PRO A 254 -6.97 -4.49 18.54
N CYS A 255 -7.11 -3.16 18.40
CA CYS A 255 -7.02 -2.45 17.13
C CYS A 255 -5.58 -2.39 16.60
N CYS A 256 -4.59 -2.22 17.47
CA CYS A 256 -3.17 -2.27 17.10
C CYS A 256 -2.62 -3.70 16.96
N ASN A 257 -3.33 -4.72 17.46
CA ASN A 257 -2.90 -6.12 17.41
C ASN A 257 -3.70 -6.95 16.40
N VAL A 258 -4.40 -6.30 15.47
CA VAL A 258 -5.08 -7.03 14.39
C VAL A 258 -4.05 -7.70 13.47
N PRO A 259 -4.28 -8.95 13.04
CA PRO A 259 -3.35 -9.62 12.15
C PRO A 259 -3.06 -8.81 10.88
N GLY A 260 -1.78 -8.65 10.56
CA GLY A 260 -1.32 -8.00 9.33
C GLY A 260 -1.00 -6.50 9.47
N ILE A 261 -1.55 -5.75 10.43
CA ILE A 261 -1.26 -4.31 10.59
C ILE A 261 0.27 -4.09 10.72
N PRO A 262 0.86 -3.12 10.00
CA PRO A 262 0.23 -2.05 9.20
C PRO A 262 -0.16 -2.44 7.76
N TRP A 263 0.05 -3.69 7.35
CA TRP A 263 -0.23 -4.19 6.00
C TRP A 263 -1.63 -4.79 5.89
N PHE A 264 -2.49 -4.16 5.10
CA PHE A 264 -3.74 -4.79 4.68
C PHE A 264 -3.49 -5.74 3.51
N HIS A 265 -4.23 -6.85 3.47
CA HIS A 265 -4.20 -7.82 2.39
C HIS A 265 -5.62 -8.17 1.95
N ARG A 266 -5.93 -7.93 0.68
CA ARG A 266 -7.19 -8.34 0.05
C ARG A 266 -6.91 -9.38 -1.03
N ASP A 267 -7.37 -10.60 -0.80
CA ASP A 267 -7.25 -11.72 -1.74
C ASP A 267 -8.62 -12.08 -2.33
N TYR A 268 -8.74 -11.98 -3.67
CA TYR A 268 -9.94 -12.32 -4.43
C TYR A 268 -9.90 -13.76 -4.98
N GLY A 269 -8.93 -14.58 -4.54
CA GLY A 269 -8.71 -15.94 -5.00
C GLY A 269 -8.36 -15.99 -6.48
N ASN A 270 -9.13 -16.77 -7.23
CA ASN A 270 -8.95 -16.92 -8.68
C ASN A 270 -9.62 -15.79 -9.49
N THR A 271 -10.36 -14.88 -8.84
CA THR A 271 -11.04 -13.79 -9.54
C THR A 271 -10.05 -12.67 -9.80
N THR A 272 -9.77 -12.43 -11.07
CA THR A 272 -8.87 -11.36 -11.49
C THR A 272 -9.62 -10.14 -12.01
N THR A 273 -8.96 -8.99 -11.95
CA THR A 273 -9.46 -7.73 -12.51
C THR A 273 -8.30 -6.89 -13.04
N THR A 274 -8.62 -5.89 -13.86
CA THR A 274 -7.71 -4.82 -14.28
C THR A 274 -8.17 -3.45 -13.76
N ASP A 275 -9.08 -3.42 -12.80
CA ASP A 275 -9.60 -2.19 -12.20
C ASP A 275 -8.47 -1.30 -11.65
N TYR A 276 -8.61 0.02 -11.77
CA TYR A 276 -7.78 0.94 -11.00
C TYR A 276 -7.97 0.72 -9.49
N ILE A 277 -6.97 1.09 -8.70
CA ILE A 277 -7.12 1.27 -7.25
C ILE A 277 -7.36 2.76 -6.97
N GLU A 278 -8.27 3.07 -6.06
CA GLU A 278 -8.57 4.43 -5.62
C GLU A 278 -8.36 4.54 -4.12
N LEU A 279 -7.60 5.56 -3.71
CA LEU A 279 -7.51 5.99 -2.32
C LEU A 279 -8.38 7.23 -2.14
N ARG A 280 -9.25 7.20 -1.13
CA ARG A 280 -10.16 8.30 -0.80
C ARG A 280 -9.98 8.68 0.66
N VAL A 281 -9.66 9.93 0.95
CA VAL A 281 -9.79 10.45 2.32
C VAL A 281 -11.20 11.03 2.42
N CYS A 282 -11.97 10.55 3.39
CA CYS A 282 -13.36 10.90 3.61
C CYS A 282 -13.55 11.40 5.03
N ASP A 283 -14.49 12.32 5.23
CA ASP A 283 -15.02 12.64 6.54
C ASP A 283 -16.37 13.35 6.39
N HIS A 284 -17.25 13.19 7.37
CA HIS A 284 -18.63 13.64 7.32
C HIS A 284 -18.84 15.12 7.67
N GLY A 285 -17.87 15.71 8.34
CA GLY A 285 -17.84 17.11 8.73
C GLY A 285 -17.13 17.96 7.69
N GLY A 286 -17.12 19.26 7.98
CA GLY A 286 -16.28 20.20 7.26
C GLY A 286 -14.81 19.98 7.62
N THR A 287 -13.92 20.45 6.74
CA THR A 287 -12.46 20.35 6.94
C THR A 287 -11.93 21.17 8.13
N ASN A 288 -12.80 21.92 8.81
CA ASN A 288 -12.52 22.64 10.05
C ASN A 288 -12.97 21.89 11.32
N SER A 289 -13.66 20.75 11.18
CA SER A 289 -14.13 19.93 12.32
C SER A 289 -13.44 18.56 12.39
N GLY A 290 -13.03 18.00 11.26
CA GLY A 290 -12.37 16.69 11.18
C GLY A 290 -11.66 16.46 9.85
N ASP A 291 -10.57 15.72 9.89
CA ASP A 291 -9.94 15.13 8.71
C ASP A 291 -8.99 14.00 9.12
N SER A 292 -8.53 13.23 8.13
CA SER A 292 -7.53 12.17 8.35
C SER A 292 -6.42 12.23 7.30
N PRO A 293 -5.54 13.24 7.35
CA PRO A 293 -4.51 13.44 6.33
C PRO A 293 -3.52 12.27 6.29
N VAL A 294 -3.17 11.81 5.09
CA VAL A 294 -2.23 10.70 4.88
C VAL A 294 -0.81 11.24 4.64
N SER A 295 0.19 10.69 5.33
CA SER A 295 1.59 11.05 5.12
C SER A 295 2.36 9.98 4.36
N TYR A 296 1.88 8.74 4.40
CA TYR A 296 2.53 7.62 3.73
C TYR A 296 1.48 6.67 3.16
N TYR A 297 1.73 6.16 1.96
CA TYR A 297 1.10 4.94 1.50
C TYR A 297 1.98 4.22 0.48
N GLU A 298 1.87 2.90 0.48
CA GLU A 298 2.30 2.09 -0.65
C GLU A 298 1.29 0.98 -0.91
N ILE A 299 0.93 0.79 -2.17
CA ILE A 299 -0.10 -0.18 -2.57
C ILE A 299 0.41 -0.97 -3.77
N TYR A 300 0.32 -2.28 -3.65
CA TYR A 300 0.77 -3.27 -4.61
C TYR A 300 -0.39 -4.13 -5.08
N ILE A 301 -0.28 -4.61 -6.32
CA ILE A 301 -1.15 -5.62 -6.90
C ILE A 301 -0.34 -6.83 -7.37
N LYS A 302 -0.99 -7.98 -7.41
CA LYS A 302 -0.41 -9.24 -7.90
C LYS A 302 -1.48 -10.12 -8.52
#